data_AF-A0A0C2FWD5-F1
#
_entry.id   AF-A0A0C2FWD5-F1
#
_cell.length_a   1.000
_cell.length_b   1.000
_cell.length_c   1.000
_cell.angle_alpha   90.00
_cell.angle_beta   90.00
_cell.angle_gamma   90.00
#
_symmetry.space_group_name_H-M   'P 1'
#
loop_
_entity.id
_entity.type
_entity.pdbx_description
1 polymer ?
#
loop_
_entity_poly.entity_id
_entity_poly.type
_entity_poly.pdbx_seq_one_letter_code
_entity_poly.pdbx_strand_id
1 'polypeptide(L)'
;MAKKGHLAMRMLSKRLGHEPYFQVLHKILSVGQQMAERRDRPATWTHLVVSTETFFRTVTNVQYVFNRKRNMIELEVRQKVEPGNGRLRYVGPLTVLVQELDGSFSHTVQIDGDISRADLQCHSKGRRQKKKRVPLYSGDDVEVDLSNMDPDSPVLWIR
;
A
#
# COMPACT_ATOMS: atom_id res chain seq x y z
N MET A 1 0.71 -2.82 -30.28
CA MET A 1 1.18 -3.17 -28.91
C MET A 1 1.75 -1.96 -28.16
N ALA A 2 2.74 -1.23 -28.70
CA ALA A 2 3.42 -0.12 -28.00
C ALA A 2 2.50 0.99 -27.45
N LYS A 3 1.48 1.41 -28.22
CA LYS A 3 0.54 2.47 -27.81
C LYS A 3 -0.30 2.10 -26.58
N LYS A 4 -0.67 0.82 -26.44
CA LYS A 4 -1.44 0.32 -25.29
C LYS A 4 -0.57 0.23 -24.03
N GLY A 5 0.68 -0.24 -24.18
CA GLY A 5 1.65 -0.26 -23.08
C GLY A 5 1.99 1.14 -22.58
N HIS A 6 2.20 2.09 -23.50
CA HIS A 6 2.44 3.50 -23.15
C HIS A 6 1.26 4.11 -22.38
N LEU A 7 0.02 3.83 -22.80
CA LEU A 7 -1.17 4.28 -22.10
C LEU A 7 -1.25 3.68 -20.68
N ALA A 8 -1.00 2.38 -20.52
CA ALA A 8 -1.01 1.72 -19.21
C ALA A 8 0.03 2.31 -18.25
N MET A 9 1.26 2.53 -18.71
CA MET A 9 2.33 3.17 -17.92
C MET A 9 1.97 4.61 -17.53
N ARG A 10 1.33 5.36 -18.45
CA ARG A 10 0.88 6.73 -18.18
C ARG A 10 -0.28 6.77 -17.18
N MET A 11 -1.20 5.81 -17.25
CA MET A 11 -2.29 5.69 -16.27
C MET A 11 -1.75 5.29 -14.89
N LEU A 12 -0.76 4.39 -14.82
CA LEU A 12 -0.07 4.02 -13.58
C LEU A 12 0.65 5.22 -12.96
N SER A 13 1.42 5.96 -13.76
CA SER A 13 2.11 7.18 -13.32
C SER A 13 1.14 8.25 -12.79
N LYS A 14 0.00 8.46 -13.47
CA LYS A 14 -1.03 9.40 -13.00
C LYS A 14 -1.72 8.95 -11.71
N ARG A 15 -1.90 7.64 -11.51
CA ARG A 15 -2.63 7.08 -10.36
C ARG A 15 -1.76 6.93 -9.10
N LEU A 16 -0.48 6.60 -9.27
CA LEU A 16 0.48 6.43 -8.17
C LEU A 16 1.16 7.74 -7.75
N GLY A 17 1.15 8.75 -8.62
CA GLY A 17 1.96 9.95 -8.47
C GLY A 17 3.35 9.76 -9.10
N HIS A 18 3.91 10.87 -9.60
CA HIS A 18 5.18 10.84 -10.35
C HIS A 18 6.34 10.31 -9.51
N GLU A 19 6.47 10.75 -8.27
CA GLU A 19 7.62 10.42 -7.43
C GLU A 19 7.65 8.95 -6.97
N PRO A 20 6.56 8.36 -6.44
CA PRO A 20 6.50 6.92 -6.15
C PRO A 20 6.69 6.05 -7.41
N TYR A 21 6.12 6.49 -8.53
CA TYR A 21 6.27 5.80 -9.82
C TYR A 21 7.74 5.75 -10.27
N PHE A 22 8.45 6.88 -10.22
CA PHE A 22 9.87 6.92 -10.57
C PHE A 22 10.75 6.16 -9.58
N GLN A 23 10.42 6.14 -8.29
CA GLN A 23 11.12 5.33 -7.31
C GLN A 23 11.02 3.83 -7.61
N VAL A 24 9.84 3.33 -7.99
CA VAL A 24 9.66 1.92 -8.39
C VAL A 24 10.42 1.61 -9.68
N LEU A 25 10.37 2.48 -10.69
CA LEU A 25 11.11 2.31 -11.94
C LEU A 25 12.63 2.31 -11.73
N HIS A 26 13.14 3.28 -10.97
CA HIS A 26 14.56 3.38 -10.64
C HIS A 26 15.05 2.15 -9.91
N LYS A 27 14.23 1.62 -8.99
CA LYS A 27 14.53 0.39 -8.24
C LYS A 27 14.58 -0.85 -9.14
N ILE A 28 13.62 -1.00 -10.05
CA ILE A 28 13.61 -2.09 -11.04
C ILE A 28 14.87 -2.03 -11.93
N LEU A 29 15.22 -0.84 -12.40
CA LEU A 29 16.41 -0.64 -13.25
C LEU A 29 17.71 -0.96 -12.50
N SER A 30 17.84 -0.49 -11.25
CA SER A 30 19.03 -0.71 -10.43
C SER A 30 19.27 -2.19 -10.14
N VAL A 31 18.21 -2.95 -9.82
CA VAL A 31 18.27 -4.40 -9.65
C VAL A 31 18.66 -5.07 -10.97
N GLY A 32 18.10 -4.61 -12.09
CA GLY A 32 18.45 -5.07 -13.43
C GLY A 32 19.95 -4.94 -13.73
N GLN A 33 20.53 -3.77 -13.45
CA GLN A 33 21.94 -3.49 -13.67
C GLN A 33 22.84 -4.38 -12.81
N GLN A 34 22.57 -4.48 -11.50
CA GLN A 34 23.37 -5.29 -10.57
C GLN A 34 23.35 -6.79 -10.90
N MET A 35 22.21 -7.31 -11.36
CA MET A 35 22.07 -8.73 -11.71
C MET A 35 22.64 -9.05 -13.10
N ALA A 36 22.70 -8.07 -14.00
CA ALA A 36 23.34 -8.22 -15.32
C ALA A 36 24.88 -8.33 -15.23
N GLU A 37 25.49 -7.73 -14.19
CA GLU A 37 26.93 -7.84 -13.91
C GLU A 37 27.32 -9.24 -13.41
N ARG A 38 26.40 -9.94 -12.73
CA ARG A 38 26.60 -11.28 -12.18
C ARG A 38 26.30 -12.37 -13.22
N ARG A 39 27.28 -12.60 -14.10
CA ARG A 39 27.22 -13.62 -15.17
C ARG A 39 27.51 -15.04 -14.69
N ASP A 40 27.94 -15.20 -13.45
CA ASP A 40 28.37 -16.44 -12.82
C ASP A 40 27.21 -17.28 -12.26
N ARG A 41 26.01 -16.72 -12.11
CA ARG A 41 24.82 -17.41 -11.56
C ARG A 41 23.56 -17.17 -12.40
N PRO A 42 23.30 -17.99 -13.44
CA PRO A 42 22.13 -17.82 -14.31
C PRO A 42 20.78 -17.86 -13.59
N ALA A 43 20.69 -18.55 -12.44
CA ALA A 43 19.48 -18.61 -11.63
C ALA A 43 19.02 -17.23 -11.11
N THR A 44 19.93 -16.27 -10.90
CA THR A 44 19.59 -14.93 -10.43
C THR A 44 19.00 -14.03 -11.52
N TRP A 45 19.03 -14.45 -12.79
CA TRP A 45 18.45 -13.69 -13.90
C TRP A 45 16.91 -13.75 -13.91
N THR A 46 16.31 -14.62 -13.11
CA THR A 46 14.88 -14.59 -12.81
C THR A 46 14.45 -13.23 -12.21
N HIS A 47 15.37 -12.51 -11.56
CA HIS A 47 15.14 -11.15 -11.06
C HIS A 47 15.22 -10.05 -12.15
N LEU A 48 15.63 -10.38 -13.38
CA LEU A 48 15.56 -9.49 -14.55
C LEU A 48 14.18 -9.50 -15.21
N VAL A 49 13.33 -10.48 -14.85
CA VAL A 49 11.98 -10.60 -15.39
C VAL A 49 11.04 -9.67 -14.62
N VAL A 50 10.68 -8.56 -15.26
CA VAL A 50 9.74 -7.58 -14.71
C VAL A 50 8.34 -7.88 -15.21
N SER A 51 7.45 -8.29 -14.30
CA SER A 51 6.02 -8.44 -14.52
C SER A 51 5.21 -7.38 -13.78
N THR A 52 3.98 -7.14 -14.21
CA THR A 52 3.03 -6.28 -13.50
C THR A 52 2.81 -6.75 -12.06
N GLU A 53 2.81 -8.06 -11.84
CA GLU A 53 2.70 -8.65 -10.50
C GLU A 53 3.94 -8.31 -9.64
N THR A 54 5.16 -8.43 -10.18
CA THR A 54 6.38 -8.05 -9.46
C THR A 54 6.44 -6.55 -9.18
N PHE A 55 5.92 -5.70 -10.07
CA PHE A 55 5.80 -4.26 -9.86
C PHE A 55 4.94 -3.94 -8.63
N PHE A 56 3.77 -4.56 -8.50
CA PHE A 56 2.88 -4.35 -7.35
C PHE A 56 3.35 -5.06 -6.07
N ARG A 57 3.93 -6.27 -6.17
CA ARG A 57 4.47 -7.02 -5.01
C ARG A 57 5.73 -6.42 -4.39
N THR A 58 6.42 -5.55 -5.13
CA THR A 58 7.56 -4.79 -4.60
C THR A 58 7.13 -3.80 -3.50
N VAL A 59 5.83 -3.50 -3.43
CA VAL A 59 5.22 -2.53 -2.52
C VAL A 59 4.66 -3.27 -1.28
N THR A 60 5.34 -3.12 -0.14
CA THR A 60 4.88 -3.32 1.27
C THR A 60 3.60 -4.12 1.56
N ASN A 61 3.69 -5.15 2.41
CA ASN A 61 2.52 -5.84 2.98
C ASN A 61 2.00 -5.04 4.18
N VAL A 62 0.73 -4.66 4.16
CA VAL A 62 0.10 -3.87 5.22
C VAL A 62 -1.01 -4.69 5.87
N GLN A 63 -0.95 -4.87 7.19
CA GLN A 63 -1.97 -5.52 8.01
C GLN A 63 -2.47 -4.51 9.04
N TYR A 64 -3.75 -4.60 9.43
CA TYR A 64 -4.30 -3.73 10.46
C TYR A 64 -5.31 -4.47 11.33
N VAL A 65 -5.45 -4.02 12.57
CA VAL A 65 -6.45 -4.48 13.54
C VAL A 65 -7.09 -3.27 14.20
N PHE A 66 -8.41 -3.26 14.34
CA PHE A 66 -9.11 -2.19 15.06
C PHE A 66 -9.25 -2.54 16.55
N ASN A 67 -8.68 -1.71 17.41
CA ASN A 67 -8.79 -1.82 18.86
C ASN A 67 -9.96 -0.97 19.37
N ARG A 68 -11.10 -1.62 19.57
CA ARG A 68 -12.33 -0.97 20.05
C ARG A 68 -12.19 -0.26 21.39
N LYS A 69 -11.43 -0.84 22.34
CA LYS A 69 -11.31 -0.28 23.70
C LYS A 69 -10.52 1.03 23.69
N ARG A 70 -9.50 1.12 22.84
CA ARG A 70 -8.63 2.30 22.69
C ARG A 70 -9.11 3.26 21.61
N ASN A 71 -10.08 2.84 20.79
CA ASN A 71 -10.51 3.54 19.58
C ASN A 71 -9.31 3.87 18.66
N MET A 72 -8.47 2.86 18.42
CA MET A 72 -7.22 2.98 17.67
C MET A 72 -7.10 1.86 16.63
N ILE A 73 -6.39 2.14 15.54
CA ILE A 73 -6.05 1.19 14.49
C ILE A 73 -4.60 0.80 14.68
N GLU A 74 -4.36 -0.46 15.00
CA GLU A 74 -3.03 -1.03 15.14
C GLU A 74 -2.58 -1.48 13.73
N LEU A 75 -1.71 -0.69 13.10
CA LEU A 75 -1.17 -0.93 11.77
C LEU A 75 0.17 -1.65 11.87
N GLU A 76 0.36 -2.70 11.06
CA GLU A 76 1.63 -3.39 10.88
C GLU A 76 2.04 -3.39 9.40
N VAL A 77 3.16 -2.77 9.10
CA VAL A 77 3.75 -2.73 7.75
C VAL A 77 4.95 -3.67 7.72
N ARG A 78 4.86 -4.70 6.87
CA ARG A 78 5.93 -5.68 6.65
C ARG A 78 6.58 -5.50 5.29
N GLN A 79 7.90 -5.42 5.31
CA GLN A 79 8.76 -5.43 4.15
C GLN A 79 9.44 -6.81 4.08
N LYS A 80 9.05 -7.63 3.11
CA LYS A 80 9.75 -8.90 2.87
C LYS A 80 11.07 -8.63 2.15
N VAL A 81 12.16 -8.49 2.89
CA VAL A 81 13.52 -8.38 2.34
C VAL A 81 14.22 -9.74 2.52
N GLU A 82 14.28 -10.53 1.44
CA GLU A 82 15.02 -11.79 1.46
C GLU A 82 16.52 -11.56 1.19
N PRO A 83 17.42 -12.19 1.97
CA PRO A 83 18.86 -12.06 1.74
C PRO A 83 19.24 -12.67 0.39
N GLY A 84 19.78 -11.84 -0.51
CA GLY A 84 20.30 -12.27 -1.82
C GLY A 84 19.57 -11.69 -3.04
N ASN A 85 18.41 -11.04 -2.87
CA ASN A 85 17.65 -10.45 -3.98
C ASN A 85 17.96 -8.97 -4.27
N GLY A 86 18.94 -8.37 -3.58
CA GLY A 86 19.31 -6.96 -3.76
C GLY A 86 18.27 -5.93 -3.27
N ARG A 87 17.20 -6.35 -2.56
CA ARG A 87 16.23 -5.41 -1.96
C ARG A 87 16.86 -4.69 -0.78
N LEU A 88 16.84 -3.36 -0.84
CA LEU A 88 17.00 -2.50 0.33
C LEU A 88 15.63 -2.21 0.94
N ARG A 89 15.59 -2.25 2.27
CA ARG A 89 14.44 -1.81 3.08
C ARG A 89 14.20 -0.32 2.87
N TYR A 90 12.93 0.05 2.83
CA TYR A 90 12.50 1.44 2.89
C TYR A 90 12.59 1.93 4.33
N VAL A 91 13.13 3.12 4.54
CA VAL A 91 13.17 3.81 5.82
C VAL A 91 12.72 5.24 5.58
N GLY A 92 11.68 5.69 6.29
CA GLY A 92 11.11 7.03 6.12
C GLY A 92 9.59 7.10 6.33
N PRO A 93 9.01 8.30 6.13
CA PRO A 93 7.58 8.52 6.36
C PRO A 93 6.71 7.90 5.27
N LEU A 94 5.79 7.03 5.67
CA LEU A 94 4.71 6.47 4.86
C LEU A 94 3.38 7.11 5.23
N THR A 95 2.75 7.80 4.29
CA THR A 95 1.40 8.33 4.48
C THR A 95 0.37 7.27 4.10
N VAL A 96 -0.51 6.93 5.03
CA VAL A 96 -1.65 6.03 4.86
C VAL A 96 -2.95 6.81 4.97
N LEU A 97 -3.95 6.44 4.18
CA LEU A 97 -5.28 7.01 4.29
C LEU A 97 -6.29 5.97 4.75
N VAL A 98 -6.90 6.24 5.88
CA VAL A 98 -7.93 5.42 6.50
C VAL A 98 -9.28 5.92 6.03
N GLN A 99 -10.05 5.07 5.37
CA GLN A 99 -11.46 5.33 5.13
C GLN A 99 -12.25 4.80 6.33
N GLU A 100 -12.88 5.72 7.04
CA GLU A 100 -13.80 5.46 8.13
C GLU A 100 -15.25 5.71 7.69
N LEU A 101 -16.22 5.36 8.54
CA LEU A 101 -17.65 5.56 8.27
C LEU A 101 -18.05 7.04 8.16
N ASP A 102 -17.34 7.96 8.82
CA ASP A 102 -17.66 9.40 8.82
C ASP A 102 -16.75 10.20 7.87
N GLY A 103 -15.74 9.58 7.26
CA GLY A 103 -14.85 10.26 6.32
C GLY A 103 -13.50 9.58 6.13
N SER A 104 -12.65 10.24 5.34
CA SER A 104 -11.28 9.81 5.06
C SER A 104 -10.29 10.59 5.92
N PHE A 105 -9.37 9.89 6.60
CA PHE A 105 -8.35 10.50 7.46
C PHE A 105 -6.94 10.08 7.02
N SER A 106 -6.05 11.06 6.89
CA SER A 106 -4.65 10.82 6.49
C SER A 106 -3.77 10.74 7.73
N HIS A 107 -2.93 9.70 7.79
CA HIS A 107 -1.95 9.50 8.85
C HIS A 107 -0.57 9.30 8.25
N THR A 108 0.46 9.84 8.90
CA THR A 108 1.86 9.60 8.51
C THR A 108 2.53 8.69 9.52
N VAL A 109 3.06 7.57 9.05
CA VAL A 109 3.71 6.52 9.83
C VAL A 109 5.18 6.51 9.50
N GLN A 110 6.05 6.50 10.51
CA GLN A 110 7.49 6.32 10.27
C GLN A 110 7.80 4.83 10.09
N ILE A 111 8.52 4.51 9.02
CA ILE A 111 8.99 3.16 8.71
C ILE A 111 10.46 3.08 9.08
N ASP A 112 10.79 2.28 10.09
CA ASP A 112 12.14 2.20 10.66
C ASP A 112 12.84 0.87 10.33
N GLY A 113 12.11 -0.10 9.77
CA GLY A 113 12.68 -1.41 9.46
C GLY A 113 11.72 -2.36 8.75
N ASP A 114 12.10 -3.63 8.72
CA ASP A 114 11.40 -4.68 7.96
C ASP A 114 9.99 -4.94 8.49
N ILE A 115 9.75 -4.66 9.76
CA ILE A 115 8.43 -4.66 10.37
C ILE A 115 8.31 -3.34 11.13
N SER A 116 7.33 -2.53 10.78
CA SER A 116 7.01 -1.28 11.46
C SER A 116 5.58 -1.35 11.98
N ARG A 117 5.36 -0.96 13.24
CA ARG A 117 4.05 -0.97 13.89
C ARG A 117 3.69 0.45 14.29
N ALA A 118 2.44 0.84 14.08
CA ALA A 118 1.95 2.16 14.44
C ALA A 118 0.50 2.11 14.91
N ASP A 119 0.20 2.90 15.93
CA ASP A 119 -1.17 3.11 16.41
C ASP A 119 -1.73 4.38 15.78
N LEU A 120 -2.82 4.25 15.02
CA LEU A 120 -3.52 5.38 14.39
C LEU A 120 -4.79 5.71 15.16
N GLN A 121 -5.04 7.00 15.39
CA GLN A 121 -6.29 7.44 16.00
C GLN A 121 -7.46 7.20 15.04
N CYS A 122 -8.50 6.49 15.49
CA CYS A 122 -9.77 6.42 14.77
C CYS A 122 -10.67 7.58 15.20
N HIS A 123 -11.30 8.25 14.24
CA HIS A 123 -12.11 9.46 14.47
C HIS A 123 -13.60 9.15 14.55
N SER A 124 -14.06 8.16 13.79
CA SER A 124 -15.42 7.70 13.75
C SER A 124 -15.81 6.95 15.00
N LYS A 125 -17.05 7.18 15.46
CA LYS A 125 -17.67 6.39 16.53
C LYS A 125 -18.55 5.34 15.88
N GLY A 126 -18.21 4.06 16.07
CA GLY A 126 -19.00 2.94 15.54
C GLY A 126 -20.44 2.99 16.06
N ARG A 127 -21.39 3.34 15.18
CA ARG A 127 -22.83 3.24 15.46
C ARG A 127 -23.42 2.20 14.51
N ARG A 128 -24.03 1.16 15.08
CA ARG A 128 -24.65 0.07 14.32
C ARG A 128 -25.68 0.60 13.34
N GLN A 129 -25.42 0.43 12.05
CA GLN A 129 -26.36 0.71 10.96
C GLN A 129 -26.21 -0.37 9.90
N LYS A 130 -27.32 -0.87 9.34
CA LYS A 130 -27.28 -1.87 8.27
C LYS A 130 -26.83 -1.29 6.93
N LYS A 131 -27.10 0.01 6.72
CA LYS A 131 -26.70 0.77 5.55
C LYS A 131 -26.34 2.18 5.99
N LYS A 132 -25.32 2.77 5.36
CA LYS A 132 -24.92 4.15 5.62
C LYS A 132 -24.43 4.80 4.33
N ARG A 133 -24.79 6.06 4.09
CA ARG A 133 -24.09 6.88 3.10
C ARG A 133 -22.75 7.30 3.68
N VAL A 134 -21.68 6.87 3.03
CA VAL A 134 -20.31 7.17 3.43
C VAL A 134 -19.74 8.19 2.44
N PRO A 135 -19.25 9.35 2.92
CA PRO A 135 -18.59 10.32 2.06
C PRO A 135 -17.21 9.80 1.64
N LEU A 136 -16.94 9.84 0.35
CA LEU A 136 -15.63 9.55 -0.22
C LEU A 136 -14.78 10.83 -0.29
N TYR A 137 -13.46 10.66 -0.40
CA TYR A 137 -12.54 11.78 -0.59
C TYR A 137 -12.82 12.62 -1.85
N SER A 138 -13.57 12.09 -2.82
CA SER A 138 -13.97 12.82 -4.03
C SER A 138 -15.11 13.82 -3.80
N GLY A 139 -15.76 13.77 -2.63
CA GLY A 139 -16.98 14.54 -2.34
C GLY A 139 -18.27 13.81 -2.73
N ASP A 140 -18.18 12.62 -3.33
CA ASP A 140 -19.34 11.77 -3.62
C ASP A 140 -19.74 10.95 -2.39
N ASP A 141 -21.04 10.70 -2.23
CA ASP A 141 -21.58 9.79 -1.21
C ASP A 141 -21.88 8.42 -1.83
N VAL A 142 -21.42 7.35 -1.17
CA VAL A 142 -21.76 5.97 -1.56
C VAL A 142 -22.58 5.31 -0.47
N GLU A 143 -23.69 4.67 -0.85
CA GLU A 143 -24.44 3.81 0.08
C GLU A 143 -23.69 2.49 0.23
N VAL A 144 -23.19 2.24 1.45
CA VAL A 144 -22.47 1.02 1.79
C VAL A 144 -23.39 0.10 2.58
N ASP A 145 -23.53 -1.13 2.12
CA ASP A 145 -24.16 -2.20 2.88
C ASP A 145 -23.14 -2.74 3.90
N LEU A 146 -23.47 -2.60 5.18
CA LEU A 146 -22.60 -2.95 6.30
C LEU A 146 -22.96 -4.32 6.90
N SER A 147 -23.87 -5.07 6.29
CA SER A 147 -24.35 -6.36 6.81
C SER A 147 -23.24 -7.42 6.98
N ASN A 148 -22.21 -7.38 6.14
CA ASN A 148 -21.07 -8.32 6.18
C ASN A 148 -19.82 -7.76 6.89
N MET A 149 -19.90 -6.55 7.44
CA MET A 149 -18.79 -5.93 8.17
C MET A 149 -18.91 -6.20 9.67
N ASP A 150 -17.77 -6.10 10.37
CA ASP A 150 -17.79 -6.09 11.83
C ASP A 150 -18.64 -4.89 12.31
N PRO A 151 -19.80 -5.13 12.95
CA PRO A 151 -20.74 -4.08 13.33
C PRO A 151 -20.16 -3.11 14.36
N ASP A 152 -19.04 -3.46 14.98
CA ASP A 152 -18.38 -2.69 16.01
C ASP A 152 -17.07 -2.01 15.52
N SER A 153 -16.70 -2.19 14.24
CA SER A 153 -15.57 -1.50 13.59
C SER A 153 -16.05 -0.35 12.69
N PRO A 154 -15.61 0.90 12.94
CA PRO A 154 -15.90 2.04 12.08
C PRO A 154 -14.95 2.16 10.87
N VAL A 155 -13.95 1.28 10.76
CA VAL A 155 -12.93 1.30 9.70
C VAL A 155 -13.40 0.45 8.53
N LEU A 156 -13.44 1.06 7.33
CA LEU A 156 -13.85 0.38 6.10
C LEU A 156 -12.64 -0.23 5.37
N TRP A 157 -11.64 0.58 5.04
CA TRP A 157 -10.40 0.14 4.41
C TRP A 157 -9.27 1.15 4.61
N ILE A 158 -8.03 0.74 4.34
CA ILE A 158 -6.82 1.57 4.39
C ILE A 158 -6.18 1.54 3.00
N ARG A 159 -5.69 2.70 2.53
CA ARG A 159 -5.00 2.86 1.23
C ARG A 159 -3.65 3.57 1.38
#